data_AF-A0AAP6HF16-F1
#
_entry.id   AF-A0AAP6HF16-F1
#
_cell.length_a   1.000
_cell.length_b   1.000
_cell.length_c   1.000
_cell.angle_alpha   90.00
_cell.angle_beta   90.00
_cell.angle_gamma   90.00
#
_symmetry.space_group_name_H-M   'P 1'
#
loop_
_entity.id
_entity.type
_entity.pdbx_description
1 polymer ?
#
loop_
_entity_poly.entity_id
_entity_poly.type
_entity_poly.pdbx_seq_one_letter_code
_entity_poly.pdbx_strand_id
1 'polypeptide(L)' 'MTRRQRLHLRNQKVRELFEELYSKHPQWRADAVITEVAKRVFLSERTVDAILRGEGCYSE' A
#
# COMPACT_ATOMS: atom_id res chain seq x y z
N MET A 1 -7.18 18.43 -9.92
CA MET A 1 -6.75 17.50 -8.85
C MET A 1 -5.42 17.99 -8.26
N THR A 2 -5.35 18.24 -6.96
CA THR A 2 -4.15 18.76 -6.28
C THR A 2 -3.11 17.65 -6.02
N ARG A 3 -1.86 18.02 -5.73
CA ARG A 3 -0.81 17.05 -5.33
C ARG A 3 -1.25 16.20 -4.13
N ARG A 4 -1.85 16.84 -3.12
CA ARG A 4 -2.36 16.17 -1.92
C ARG A 4 -3.43 15.14 -2.26
N GLN A 5 -4.41 15.51 -3.10
CA GLN A 5 -5.45 14.57 -3.57
C GLN A 5 -4.85 13.36 -4.31
N ARG A 6 -3.83 13.58 -5.15
CA ARG A 6 -3.15 12.46 -5.84
C ARG A 6 -2.43 11.52 -4.88
N LEU A 7 -1.75 12.06 -3.86
CA LEU A 7 -1.08 11.25 -2.85
C LEU A 7 -2.08 10.46 -2.00
N HIS A 8 -3.17 11.09 -1.59
CA HIS A 8 -4.25 10.44 -0.87
C HIS A 8 -4.84 9.27 -1.65
N LEU A 9 -5.22 9.48 -2.92
CA LEU A 9 -5.75 8.42 -3.79
C LEU A 9 -4.74 7.29 -4.02
N ARG A 10 -3.45 7.61 -4.15
CA ARG A 10 -2.39 6.59 -4.22
C ARG A 10 -2.33 5.77 -2.93
N ASN A 11 -2.36 6.41 -1.77
CA ASN A 11 -2.28 5.73 -0.48
C ASN A 11 -3.51 4.84 -0.24
N GLN A 12 -4.70 5.32 -0.60
CA GLN A 12 -5.92 4.53 -0.60
C GLN A 12 -5.79 3.31 -1.52
N LYS A 13 -5.31 3.48 -2.75
CA LYS A 13 -5.08 2.37 -3.68
C LYS A 13 -4.11 1.32 -3.14
N VAL A 14 -3.07 1.72 -2.41
CA VAL A 14 -2.14 0.78 -1.76
C VAL A 14 -2.87 -0.08 -0.73
N ARG A 15 -3.71 0.53 0.11
CA ARG A 15 -4.48 -0.17 1.15
C ARG A 15 -5.48 -1.14 0.53
N GLU A 16 -6.25 -0.69 -0.45
CA GLU A 16 -7.23 -1.51 -1.18
C GLU A 16 -6.58 -2.72 -1.85
N LEU A 17 -5.44 -2.50 -2.51
CA LEU A 17 -4.72 -3.58 -3.21
C LEU A 17 -4.09 -4.59 -2.25
N PHE A 18 -3.61 -4.13 -1.08
CA PHE A 18 -3.11 -5.02 -0.04
C PHE A 18 -4.21 -5.94 0.48
N GLU A 19 -5.36 -5.38 0.85
CA GLU A 19 -6.52 -6.16 1.33
C GLU A 19 -7.01 -7.16 0.27
N GLU A 20 -7.11 -6.73 -0.99
CA GLU A 20 -7.50 -7.60 -2.10
C GLU A 20 -6.55 -8.80 -2.25
N LEU A 21 -5.23 -8.56 -2.21
CA LEU A 21 -4.23 -9.61 -2.36
C LEU A 21 -4.14 -10.52 -1.14
N TYR A 22 -4.23 -9.95 0.07
CA TYR A 22 -4.21 -10.71 1.30
C TYR A 22 -5.43 -11.65 1.41
N SER A 23 -6.60 -11.17 0.98
CA SER A 23 -7.83 -11.97 0.88
C SER A 23 -7.73 -13.08 -0.18
N LYS A 24 -7.18 -12.78 -1.36
CA LYS A 24 -7.02 -13.77 -2.45
C LYS A 24 -5.94 -14.82 -2.18
N HIS A 25 -4.96 -14.48 -1.35
CA HIS A 25 -3.80 -15.33 -1.06
C HIS A 25 -3.59 -15.45 0.46
N PRO A 26 -4.50 -16.11 1.21
CA PRO A 26 -4.43 -16.20 2.67
C PRO A 26 -3.18 -16.96 3.18
N GLN A 27 -2.53 -17.74 2.32
CA GLN A 27 -1.28 -18.43 2.61
C GLN A 27 -0.04 -17.52 2.50
N TRP A 28 -0.15 -16.34 1.89
CA TRP A 28 0.95 -15.41 1.78
C TRP A 28 1.15 -14.68 3.11
N ARG A 29 2.41 -14.55 3.52
CA ARG A 29 2.76 -13.67 4.62
C ARG A 29 2.61 -12.20 4.19
N ALA A 30 2.38 -11.32 5.15
CA ALA A 30 2.20 -9.89 4.89
C ALA A 30 3.38 -9.28 4.11
N ASP A 31 4.62 -9.71 4.37
CA ASP A 31 5.82 -9.26 3.65
C ASP A 31 5.77 -9.61 2.16
N ALA A 32 5.34 -10.83 1.81
CA ALA A 32 5.17 -11.23 0.41
C ALA A 32 4.09 -10.40 -0.31
N VAL A 33 2.99 -10.09 0.39
CA VAL A 33 1.93 -9.22 -0.14
C VAL A 33 2.46 -7.79 -0.34
N ILE A 34 3.24 -7.25 0.62
CA ILE A 34 3.87 -5.92 0.50
C ILE A 34 4.78 -5.86 -0.72
N THR A 35 5.63 -6.87 -0.94
CA THR A 35 6.51 -6.95 -2.12
C THR A 35 5.71 -6.93 -3.42
N GLU A 36 4.60 -7.67 -3.49
CA GLU A 36 3.76 -7.71 -4.69
C GLU A 36 3.02 -6.38 -4.92
N VAL A 37 2.47 -5.78 -3.86
CA VAL A 37 1.85 -4.44 -3.92
C VAL A 37 2.86 -3.41 -4.42
N ALA A 38 4.06 -3.38 -3.84
CA ALA A 38 5.14 -2.46 -4.20
C ALA A 38 5.48 -2.50 -5.69
N LYS A 39 5.58 -3.70 -6.27
CA LYS A 39 5.80 -3.90 -7.72
C LYS A 39 4.66 -3.32 -8.57
N ARG A 40 3.40 -3.51 -8.15
CA ARG A 40 2.22 -3.04 -8.90
C ARG A 40 2.01 -1.53 -8.86
N VAL A 41 2.40 -0.88 -7.76
CA VAL A 41 2.24 0.56 -7.58
C VAL A 41 3.52 1.37 -7.83
N PHE A 42 4.62 0.69 -8.17
CA PHE A 42 5.94 1.28 -8.40
C PHE A 42 6.44 2.13 -7.22
N LEU A 43 6.26 1.61 -6.00
CA LEU A 43 6.78 2.22 -4.76
C LEU A 43 7.80 1.28 -4.12
N SER A 44 8.64 1.81 -3.23
CA SER A 44 9.47 0.94 -2.39
C SER A 44 8.62 0.21 -1.36
N GLU A 45 9.04 -1.00 -0.99
CA GLU A 45 8.38 -1.81 0.06
C GLU A 45 8.26 -1.03 1.37
N ARG A 46 9.32 -0.30 1.76
CA ARG A 46 9.30 0.59 2.93
C ARG A 46 8.20 1.66 2.85
N THR A 47 7.94 2.21 1.67
CA THR A 47 6.87 3.20 1.50
C THR A 47 5.49 2.55 1.61
N VAL A 48 5.31 1.37 1.04
CA VAL A 48 4.07 0.60 1.16
C VAL A 48 3.80 0.26 2.62
N ASP A 49 4.78 -0.29 3.33
CA ASP A 49 4.66 -0.62 4.76
C ASP A 49 4.31 0.62 5.60
N ALA A 50 4.98 1.76 5.37
CA ALA A 50 4.66 3.01 6.06
C ALA A 50 3.23 3.52 5.76
N ILE A 51 2.73 3.35 4.53
CA ILE A 51 1.33 3.70 4.16
C ILE A 51 0.33 2.81 4.88
N LEU A 52 0.60 1.51 4.98
CA LEU A 52 -0.25 0.53 5.65
C LEU A 52 -0.28 0.77 7.17
N ARG A 53 0.86 1.11 7.76
CA ARG A 53 0.99 1.42 9.19
C ARG A 53 0.51 2.82 9.58
N GLY A 54 0.28 3.70 8.60
CA GLY A 54 -0.09 5.09 8.85
C GLY A 54 1.05 5.91 9.47
N GLU A 55 2.31 5.58 9.18
CA GLU A 55 3.47 6.26 9.75
C GLU A 55 3.74 7.62 9.08
N GLY A 56 4.19 8.60 9.88
CA GLY A 56 4.64 9.90 9.39
C GLY A 56 3.54 10.67 8.66
N CYS A 57 3.77 11.02 7.38
CA CYS A 57 2.82 11.78 6.57
C CYS A 57 1.70 10.92 5.96
N TYR A 58 1.62 9.62 6.29
CA TYR A 58 0.62 8.69 5.78
C TYR A 58 -0.51 8.38 6.78
N SER A 59 -0.55 9.04 7.94
CA SER A 59 -1.58 8.90 8.97
C SER A 59 -2.95 9.48 8.57
N GLU A 60 -3.17 9.70 7.28
CA GLU A 60 -4.37 10.28 6.68
C GLU A 60 -5.43 9.24 6.31
#